data_AF-A0A812MJN9-F1
#
_entry.id   AF-A0A812MJN9-F1
#
_cell.length_a   1.000
_cell.length_b   1.000
_cell.length_c   1.000
_cell.angle_alpha   90.00
_cell.angle_beta   90.00
_cell.angle_gamma   90.00
#
_symmetry.space_group_name_H-M   'P 1'
#
loop_
_entity.id
_entity.type
_entity.pdbx_description
1 polymer ?
#
loop_
_entity_poly.entity_id
_entity_poly.type
_entity_poly.pdbx_seq_one_letter_code
_entity_poly.pdbx_strand_id
1 'polypeptide(L)'
;MMAIPDGYVPVVAFGFCPPSGIFLQLGLYLFDIVNDLVQISTFLLHRDWWFAGVLSFFILLSLALTIPKMSEDSDLQRFDPLGEARLCLARGVPTVAWERMLACERNIEAPSTGLIGPYGASLLQLTPLQAASCLYGLCTSAKAMAEGRLHVEVVNGTDTGGPQALKAVRPVKATALFAWYFAAFTAELAAFAVASATLHPIITLPGYLLGAVANGVATWWSGSMDFLDTVALSCVMVAFAMAGDQAKSFLKNKATKTEASGPGFIPAIVLLIRFISWAALCFLDLPQGLVPLGSLGRPMGFPVLREKFLEPATVCWEALACFTSRFWIFVEPEANATSTSWTEEVGFGDCTWPTTGELSSASTIFNTCLLLFAVVLVPLHMCIVVGMLLFNPIYACGADNLNLKEEVEAKQREIDAFAARNEQAAGQPVKLGFLADQVTTTPCDVSPQGCRTT
;
A
#
# COMPACT_ATOMS: atom_id res chain seq x y z
N MET A 1 4.96 27.69 -25.76
CA MET A 1 4.69 27.74 -24.31
C MET A 1 3.49 28.64 -24.11
N MET A 2 2.32 28.08 -23.76
CA MET A 2 1.15 28.88 -23.38
C MET A 2 1.41 29.52 -22.01
N ALA A 3 1.18 30.82 -21.91
CA ALA A 3 1.23 31.52 -20.64
C ALA A 3 0.14 30.97 -19.72
N ILE A 4 0.54 30.41 -18.58
CA ILE A 4 -0.36 30.00 -17.51
C ILE A 4 -0.96 31.29 -16.92
N PRO A 5 -2.29 31.45 -16.87
CA PRO A 5 -2.90 32.67 -16.31
C PRO A 5 -2.46 32.90 -14.86
N ASP A 6 -2.13 34.13 -14.51
CA ASP A 6 -1.76 34.51 -13.15
C ASP A 6 -2.88 34.13 -12.17
N GLY A 7 -2.54 33.30 -11.18
CA GLY A 7 -3.48 32.77 -10.16
C GLY A 7 -3.91 31.32 -10.39
N TYR A 8 -3.59 30.70 -11.53
CA TYR A 8 -3.80 29.26 -11.75
C TYR A 8 -2.58 28.47 -11.25
N VAL A 9 -2.63 28.02 -10.00
CA VAL A 9 -1.79 26.88 -9.60
C VAL A 9 -2.29 25.69 -10.44
N PRO A 10 -1.45 25.07 -11.29
CA PRO A 10 -1.87 23.92 -12.08
C PRO A 10 -2.54 22.92 -11.13
N VAL A 11 -3.68 22.36 -11.56
CA VAL A 11 -4.40 21.35 -10.80
C VAL A 11 -3.36 20.41 -10.22
N VAL A 12 -3.34 20.44 -8.89
CA VAL A 12 -2.36 19.85 -8.00
C VAL A 12 -2.22 18.32 -8.16
N ALA A 13 -2.96 17.73 -9.10
CA ALA A 13 -2.83 16.35 -9.56
C ALA A 13 -1.40 15.94 -9.94
N PHE A 14 -0.54 16.90 -10.31
CA PHE A 14 0.89 16.66 -10.61
C PHE A 14 1.87 17.46 -9.73
N GLY A 15 1.37 18.23 -8.76
CA GLY A 15 2.13 19.31 -8.11
C GLY A 15 2.64 19.04 -6.69
N PHE A 16 2.35 17.90 -6.05
CA PHE A 16 2.80 17.65 -4.67
C PHE A 16 4.13 16.87 -4.61
N CYS A 17 5.20 17.62 -4.88
CA CYS A 17 6.62 17.31 -4.65
C CYS A 17 7.26 16.23 -5.54
N PRO A 18 8.27 16.57 -6.37
CA PRO A 18 9.18 15.60 -6.95
C PRO A 18 9.67 14.60 -5.88
N PRO A 19 9.60 13.29 -6.16
CA PRO A 19 9.43 12.73 -7.50
C PRO A 19 7.98 12.39 -7.89
N SER A 20 6.93 12.96 -7.30
CA SER A 20 5.54 12.61 -7.66
C SER A 20 5.18 13.03 -9.09
N GLY A 21 5.08 12.07 -10.01
CA GLY A 21 4.59 12.26 -11.36
C GLY A 21 4.09 10.94 -11.94
N ILE A 22 3.31 10.99 -13.00
CA ILE A 22 2.71 9.79 -13.63
C ILE A 22 3.76 8.73 -13.98
N PHE A 23 4.97 9.15 -14.38
CA PHE A 23 6.08 8.26 -14.69
C PHE A 23 6.76 7.66 -13.46
N LEU A 24 6.81 8.36 -12.33
CA LEU A 24 7.25 7.74 -11.08
C LEU A 24 6.23 6.69 -10.66
N GLN A 25 4.94 6.99 -10.76
CA GLN A 25 3.89 6.03 -10.41
C GLN A 25 3.94 4.80 -11.33
N LEU A 26 4.18 4.99 -12.63
CA LEU A 26 4.46 3.90 -13.56
C LEU A 26 5.72 3.12 -13.17
N GLY A 27 6.80 3.82 -12.79
CA GLY A 27 8.05 3.20 -12.36
C GLY A 27 7.89 2.38 -11.08
N LEU A 28 7.13 2.88 -10.11
CA LEU A 28 6.78 2.15 -8.88
C LEU A 28 5.93 0.93 -9.21
N TYR A 29 4.90 1.08 -10.06
CA TYR A 29 4.08 -0.04 -10.52
C TYR A 29 4.92 -1.16 -11.16
N LEU A 30 5.86 -0.80 -12.04
CA LEU A 30 6.78 -1.77 -12.66
C LEU A 30 7.72 -2.39 -11.62
N PHE A 31 8.20 -1.60 -10.66
CA PHE A 31 9.07 -2.09 -9.60
C PHE A 31 8.31 -3.03 -8.64
N ASP A 32 7.02 -2.78 -8.37
CA ASP A 32 6.15 -3.64 -7.58
C ASP A 32 6.01 -5.02 -8.24
N ILE A 33 5.81 -5.08 -9.57
CA ILE A 33 5.81 -6.35 -10.33
C ILE A 33 7.14 -7.11 -10.16
N VAL A 34 8.28 -6.40 -10.27
CA VAL A 34 9.61 -7.02 -10.10
C VAL A 34 9.78 -7.53 -8.66
N ASN A 35 9.37 -6.73 -7.69
CA ASN A 35 9.42 -7.09 -6.29
C ASN A 35 8.59 -8.35 -6.00
N ASP A 36 7.39 -8.44 -6.57
CA ASP A 36 6.50 -9.59 -6.42
C ASP A 36 7.11 -10.87 -7.01
N LEU A 37 7.77 -10.75 -8.17
CA LEU A 37 8.54 -11.87 -8.74
C LEU A 37 9.70 -12.30 -7.84
N VAL A 38 10.39 -11.35 -7.19
CA VAL A 38 11.44 -11.65 -6.20
C VAL A 38 10.85 -12.37 -4.99
N GLN A 39 9.69 -11.94 -4.49
CA GLN A 39 9.02 -12.60 -3.36
C GLN A 39 8.57 -14.02 -3.72
N ILE A 40 7.91 -14.22 -4.87
CA ILE A 40 7.54 -15.56 -5.36
C ILE A 40 8.78 -16.44 -5.48
N SER A 41 9.82 -15.94 -6.15
CA SER A 41 11.08 -16.67 -6.31
C SER A 41 11.72 -17.03 -4.98
N THR A 42 11.62 -16.14 -3.98
CA THR A 42 12.09 -16.40 -2.62
C THR A 42 11.37 -17.60 -2.02
N PHE A 43 10.04 -17.65 -2.08
CA PHE A 43 9.28 -18.80 -1.57
C PHE A 43 9.59 -20.10 -2.34
N LEU A 44 9.74 -20.03 -3.66
CA LEU A 44 10.12 -21.18 -4.48
C LEU A 44 11.51 -21.73 -4.10
N LEU A 45 12.49 -20.84 -3.88
CA LEU A 45 13.85 -21.22 -3.44
C LEU A 45 13.84 -21.89 -2.06
N HIS A 46 12.95 -21.46 -1.18
CA HIS A 46 12.74 -22.08 0.14
C HIS A 46 11.83 -23.33 0.10
N ARG A 47 11.35 -23.72 -1.09
CA ARG A 47 10.44 -24.86 -1.33
C ARG A 47 9.06 -24.69 -0.68
N ASP A 48 8.64 -23.44 -0.46
CA ASP A 48 7.33 -23.08 0.08
C ASP A 48 6.31 -22.83 -1.03
N TRP A 49 5.89 -23.91 -1.67
CA TRP A 49 4.97 -23.88 -2.82
C TRP A 49 3.61 -23.25 -2.49
N TRP A 50 3.18 -23.34 -1.22
CA TRP A 50 1.92 -22.76 -0.78
C TRP A 50 1.96 -21.22 -0.85
N PHE A 51 2.95 -20.60 -0.22
CA PHE A 51 3.11 -19.13 -0.24
C PHE A 51 3.33 -18.61 -1.66
N ALA A 52 4.20 -19.27 -2.44
CA ALA A 52 4.42 -18.93 -3.84
C ALA A 52 3.13 -19.02 -4.68
N GLY A 53 2.35 -20.10 -4.49
CA GLY A 53 1.10 -20.34 -5.21
C GLY A 53 0.02 -19.31 -4.90
N VAL A 54 -0.18 -18.98 -3.61
CA VAL A 54 -1.19 -18.00 -3.21
C VAL A 54 -0.80 -16.59 -3.68
N LEU A 55 0.47 -16.18 -3.55
CA LEU A 55 0.93 -14.89 -4.09
C LEU A 55 0.72 -14.81 -5.60
N SER A 56 1.16 -15.85 -6.33
CA SER A 56 0.98 -15.93 -7.78
C SER A 56 -0.49 -15.83 -8.18
N PHE A 57 -1.39 -16.48 -7.44
CA PHE A 57 -2.83 -16.42 -7.70
C PHE A 57 -3.37 -14.98 -7.62
N PHE A 58 -3.04 -14.23 -6.57
CA PHE A 58 -3.54 -12.85 -6.42
C PHE A 58 -2.95 -11.88 -7.44
N ILE A 59 -1.67 -12.04 -7.79
CA ILE A 59 -1.03 -11.24 -8.84
C ILE A 59 -1.67 -11.54 -10.20
N LEU A 60 -1.85 -12.82 -10.54
CA LEU A 60 -2.50 -13.21 -11.80
C LEU A 60 -3.97 -12.77 -11.85
N LEU A 61 -4.69 -12.83 -10.73
CA LEU A 61 -6.07 -12.33 -10.63
C LEU A 61 -6.12 -10.80 -10.82
N SER A 62 -5.21 -10.07 -10.18
CA SER A 62 -5.06 -8.61 -10.34
C SER A 62 -4.82 -8.26 -11.81
N LEU A 63 -3.87 -8.92 -12.47
CA LEU A 63 -3.58 -8.72 -13.89
C LEU A 63 -4.74 -9.10 -14.80
N ALA A 64 -5.39 -10.24 -14.54
CA ALA A 64 -6.52 -10.74 -15.32
C ALA A 64 -7.73 -9.80 -15.25
N LEU A 65 -7.89 -9.03 -14.17
CA LEU A 65 -8.93 -8.01 -14.04
C LEU A 65 -8.49 -6.65 -14.59
N THR A 66 -7.22 -6.29 -14.37
CA THR A 66 -6.64 -5.00 -14.77
C THR A 66 -6.57 -4.85 -16.29
N ILE A 67 -6.01 -5.84 -16.98
CA ILE A 67 -5.76 -5.79 -18.43
C ILE A 67 -7.05 -5.54 -19.24
N PRO A 68 -8.12 -6.34 -19.11
CA PRO A 68 -9.33 -6.13 -19.92
C PRO A 68 -10.05 -4.83 -19.55
N LYS A 69 -10.18 -4.51 -18.26
CA LYS A 69 -10.87 -3.29 -17.82
C LYS A 69 -10.14 -2.05 -18.31
N MET A 70 -8.83 -1.97 -18.11
CA MET A 70 -8.04 -0.84 -18.60
C MET A 70 -8.11 -0.72 -20.12
N SER A 71 -8.08 -1.85 -20.85
CA SER A 71 -8.21 -1.84 -22.31
C SER A 71 -9.59 -1.35 -22.78
N GLU A 72 -10.66 -1.64 -22.02
CA GLU A 72 -12.02 -1.20 -22.32
C GLU A 72 -12.21 0.30 -22.06
N ASP A 73 -11.61 0.83 -20.99
CA ASP A 73 -11.72 2.24 -20.61
C ASP A 73 -10.71 3.17 -21.29
N SER A 74 -9.69 2.60 -21.91
CA SER A 74 -8.62 3.34 -22.57
C SER A 74 -9.06 3.85 -23.93
N ASP A 75 -8.81 5.13 -24.20
CA ASP A 75 -8.97 5.71 -25.53
C ASP A 75 -8.05 5.02 -26.58
N LEU A 76 -7.01 4.31 -26.13
CA LEU A 76 -6.09 3.53 -26.96
C LEU A 76 -6.65 2.15 -27.34
N GLN A 77 -7.74 1.72 -26.72
CA GLN A 77 -8.38 0.40 -26.93
C GLN A 77 -7.43 -0.79 -26.77
N ARG A 78 -6.38 -0.63 -25.96
CA ARG A 78 -5.38 -1.66 -25.68
C ARG A 78 -4.77 -1.44 -24.29
N PHE A 79 -4.21 -2.50 -23.71
CA PHE A 79 -3.43 -2.39 -22.49
C PHE A 79 -2.06 -1.76 -22.79
N ASP A 80 -1.94 -0.45 -22.57
CA ASP A 80 -0.70 0.32 -22.77
C ASP A 80 -0.48 1.32 -21.63
N PRO A 81 0.07 0.89 -20.47
CA PRO A 81 0.31 1.76 -19.31
C PRO A 81 1.20 2.97 -19.63
N LEU A 82 2.16 2.81 -20.53
CA LEU A 82 3.01 3.92 -20.95
C LEU A 82 2.25 4.93 -21.81
N GLY A 83 1.43 4.44 -22.75
CA GLY A 83 0.51 5.25 -23.55
C GLY A 83 -0.47 6.01 -22.66
N GLU A 84 -1.09 5.34 -21.69
CA GLU A 84 -1.99 5.98 -20.72
C GLU A 84 -1.27 7.01 -19.85
N ALA A 85 -0.05 6.74 -19.40
CA ALA A 85 0.74 7.74 -18.66
C ALA A 85 0.98 9.01 -19.49
N ARG A 86 1.25 8.86 -20.80
CA ARG A 86 1.39 10.00 -21.73
C ARG A 86 0.06 10.72 -21.94
N LEU A 87 -1.06 10.00 -22.03
CA LEU A 87 -2.40 10.61 -22.11
C LEU A 87 -2.74 11.39 -20.84
N CYS A 88 -2.44 10.84 -19.66
CA CYS A 88 -2.61 11.55 -18.39
C CYS A 88 -1.80 12.86 -18.36
N LEU A 89 -0.55 12.82 -18.83
CA LEU A 89 0.32 13.99 -18.94
C LEU A 89 -0.27 15.04 -19.90
N ALA A 90 -0.75 14.59 -21.07
CA ALA A 90 -1.33 15.47 -22.08
C ALA A 90 -2.65 16.11 -21.62
N ARG A 91 -3.50 15.35 -20.92
CA ARG A 91 -4.75 15.85 -20.31
C ARG A 91 -4.49 16.74 -19.10
N GLY A 92 -3.33 16.58 -18.45
CA GLY A 92 -3.01 17.26 -17.20
C GLY A 92 -3.83 16.73 -16.00
N VAL A 93 -4.48 15.56 -16.16
CA VAL A 93 -5.20 14.81 -15.12
C VAL A 93 -5.12 13.29 -15.39
N PRO A 94 -5.26 12.42 -14.38
CA PRO A 94 -5.36 10.96 -14.60
C PRO A 94 -6.55 10.58 -15.48
N THR A 95 -6.37 9.59 -16.36
CA THR A 95 -7.46 9.00 -17.17
C THR A 95 -8.28 8.00 -16.34
N VAL A 96 -9.48 7.68 -16.83
CA VAL A 96 -10.32 6.62 -16.22
C VAL A 96 -9.62 5.27 -16.26
N ALA A 97 -8.99 4.94 -17.39
CA ALA A 97 -8.21 3.71 -17.55
C ALA A 97 -7.04 3.62 -16.53
N TRP A 98 -6.35 4.74 -16.29
CA TRP A 98 -5.28 4.81 -15.28
C TRP A 98 -5.81 4.56 -13.86
N GLU A 99 -6.92 5.20 -13.47
CA GLU A 99 -7.51 4.96 -12.15
C GLU A 99 -8.06 3.53 -12.01
N ARG A 100 -8.64 2.95 -13.06
CA ARG A 100 -9.10 1.54 -13.08
C ARG A 100 -7.93 0.57 -12.88
N MET A 101 -6.80 0.81 -13.56
CA MET A 101 -5.57 0.02 -13.40
C MET A 101 -5.12 0.00 -11.94
N LEU A 102 -4.99 1.19 -11.33
CA LEU A 102 -4.58 1.32 -9.94
C LEU A 102 -5.62 0.80 -8.95
N ALA A 103 -6.91 0.88 -9.27
CA ALA A 103 -7.97 0.38 -8.39
C ALA A 103 -7.87 -1.15 -8.18
N CYS A 104 -7.51 -1.92 -9.22
CA CYS A 104 -7.31 -3.36 -9.08
C CYS A 104 -6.10 -3.68 -8.18
N GLU A 105 -4.97 -3.00 -8.40
CA GLU A 105 -3.76 -3.13 -7.57
C GLU A 105 -4.06 -2.81 -6.10
N ARG A 106 -4.64 -1.63 -5.83
CA ARG A 106 -4.89 -1.09 -4.48
C ARG A 106 -5.84 -1.96 -3.64
N ASN A 107 -6.75 -2.68 -4.28
CA ASN A 107 -7.83 -3.39 -3.58
C ASN A 107 -7.72 -4.92 -3.61
N ILE A 108 -6.96 -5.50 -4.55
CA ILE A 108 -6.87 -6.96 -4.72
C ILE A 108 -5.44 -7.42 -4.42
N GLU A 109 -4.48 -6.90 -5.17
CA GLU A 109 -3.09 -7.31 -5.09
C GLU A 109 -2.45 -6.84 -3.79
N ALA A 110 -2.41 -5.52 -3.57
CA ALA A 110 -1.73 -4.91 -2.44
C ALA A 110 -2.15 -5.50 -1.07
N PRO A 111 -3.46 -5.69 -0.76
CA PRO A 111 -3.85 -6.32 0.50
C PRO A 111 -3.36 -7.76 0.63
N SER A 112 -3.36 -8.51 -0.47
CA SER A 112 -3.04 -9.93 -0.47
C SER A 112 -1.53 -10.16 -0.38
N THR A 113 -0.75 -9.48 -1.22
CA THR A 113 0.72 -9.52 -1.20
C THR A 113 1.26 -8.96 0.11
N GLY A 114 0.66 -7.89 0.62
CA GLY A 114 1.02 -7.26 1.90
C GLY A 114 0.74 -8.12 3.13
N LEU A 115 -0.26 -9.01 3.10
CA LEU A 115 -0.51 -9.95 4.19
C LEU A 115 0.40 -11.18 4.09
N ILE A 116 0.46 -11.78 2.90
CA ILE A 116 1.04 -13.10 2.69
C ILE A 116 2.56 -13.01 2.66
N GLY A 117 3.11 -12.01 1.97
CA GLY A 117 4.54 -11.82 1.80
C GLY A 117 5.26 -11.68 3.15
N PRO A 118 4.92 -10.68 3.97
CA PRO A 118 5.56 -10.48 5.27
C PRO A 118 5.35 -11.62 6.26
N TYR A 119 4.15 -12.21 6.28
CA TYR A 119 3.87 -13.39 7.10
C TYR A 119 4.76 -14.57 6.69
N GLY A 120 4.77 -14.94 5.41
CA GLY A 120 5.61 -16.03 4.92
C GLY A 120 7.09 -15.76 5.15
N ALA A 121 7.57 -14.55 4.85
CA ALA A 121 8.96 -14.15 5.00
C ALA A 121 9.45 -14.23 6.46
N SER A 122 8.57 -13.92 7.43
CA SER A 122 8.92 -14.03 8.87
C SER A 122 9.24 -15.44 9.34
N LEU A 123 8.85 -16.45 8.55
CA LEU A 123 9.10 -17.87 8.81
C LEU A 123 10.41 -18.38 8.18
N LEU A 124 11.09 -17.56 7.36
CA LEU A 124 12.25 -17.97 6.56
C LEU A 124 13.57 -17.38 7.04
N GLN A 125 14.66 -18.00 6.60
CA GLN A 125 16.01 -17.42 6.67
C GLN A 125 16.26 -16.60 5.40
N LEU A 126 16.05 -15.29 5.49
CA LEU A 126 16.12 -14.38 4.38
C LEU A 126 17.57 -13.97 4.12
N THR A 127 17.89 -13.72 2.85
CA THR A 127 19.05 -12.90 2.47
C THR A 127 18.71 -11.41 2.59
N PRO A 128 19.70 -10.50 2.63
CA PRO A 128 19.44 -9.06 2.70
C PRO A 128 18.51 -8.54 1.59
N LEU A 129 18.67 -9.04 0.36
CA LEU A 129 17.82 -8.66 -0.77
C LEU A 129 16.37 -9.11 -0.57
N GLN A 130 16.17 -10.31 -0.03
CA GLN A 130 14.84 -10.87 0.24
C GLN A 130 14.16 -10.09 1.37
N ALA A 131 14.87 -9.79 2.46
CA ALA A 131 14.35 -8.96 3.55
C ALA A 131 13.97 -7.55 3.07
N ALA A 132 14.81 -6.92 2.25
CA ALA A 132 14.53 -5.62 1.66
C ALA A 132 13.29 -5.67 0.74
N SER A 133 13.17 -6.69 -0.11
CA SER A 133 12.02 -6.92 -0.98
C SER A 133 10.72 -7.12 -0.17
N CYS A 134 10.77 -7.88 0.93
CA CYS A 134 9.60 -8.08 1.79
C CYS A 134 9.19 -6.79 2.53
N LEU A 135 10.15 -5.98 3.02
CA LEU A 135 9.85 -4.68 3.63
C LEU A 135 9.30 -3.68 2.63
N TYR A 136 9.89 -3.65 1.44
CA TYR A 136 9.40 -2.82 0.35
C TYR A 136 7.96 -3.20 0.01
N GLY A 137 7.68 -4.49 -0.22
CA GLY A 137 6.33 -4.97 -0.51
C GLY A 137 5.34 -4.64 0.60
N LEU A 138 5.71 -4.79 1.88
CA LEU A 138 4.86 -4.37 3.00
C LEU A 138 4.51 -2.88 2.91
N CYS A 139 5.52 -2.03 2.71
CA CYS A 139 5.33 -0.59 2.62
C CYS A 139 4.51 -0.20 1.39
N THR A 140 4.78 -0.77 0.21
CA THR A 140 4.04 -0.41 -1.01
C THR A 140 2.61 -0.93 -0.99
N SER A 141 2.37 -2.11 -0.44
CA SER A 141 1.03 -2.60 -0.15
C SER A 141 0.27 -1.64 0.78
N ALA A 142 0.86 -1.25 1.92
CA ALA A 142 0.21 -0.31 2.84
C ALA A 142 -0.06 1.05 2.20
N LYS A 143 0.85 1.53 1.35
CA LYS A 143 0.69 2.77 0.58
C LYS A 143 -0.47 2.66 -0.41
N ALA A 144 -0.52 1.61 -1.21
CA ALA A 144 -1.58 1.37 -2.19
C ALA A 144 -2.94 1.25 -1.50
N MET A 145 -3.02 0.54 -0.36
CA MET A 145 -4.23 0.46 0.45
C MET A 145 -4.66 1.82 1.02
N ALA A 146 -3.71 2.66 1.46
CA ALA A 146 -4.00 4.01 1.92
C ALA A 146 -4.53 4.92 0.81
N GLU A 147 -3.96 4.83 -0.40
CA GLU A 147 -4.48 5.54 -1.58
C GLU A 147 -5.88 5.05 -1.96
N GLY A 148 -6.08 3.72 -1.97
CA GLY A 148 -7.37 3.09 -2.23
C GLY A 148 -8.42 3.54 -1.23
N ARG A 149 -8.08 3.57 0.07
CA ARG A 149 -9.00 4.02 1.10
C ARG A 149 -9.40 5.48 0.92
N LEU A 150 -8.44 6.37 0.67
CA LEU A 150 -8.70 7.78 0.41
C LEU A 150 -9.57 7.97 -0.84
N HIS A 151 -9.36 7.17 -1.89
CA HIS A 151 -10.20 7.18 -3.08
C HIS A 151 -11.66 6.80 -2.75
N VAL A 152 -11.86 5.70 -2.02
CA VAL A 152 -13.19 5.21 -1.61
C VAL A 152 -13.89 6.17 -0.63
N GLU A 153 -13.16 7.00 0.12
CA GLU A 153 -13.81 8.07 0.91
C GLU A 153 -14.45 9.15 0.02
N VAL A 154 -13.78 9.54 -1.05
CA VAL A 154 -14.24 10.64 -1.90
C VAL A 154 -15.30 10.19 -2.89
N VAL A 155 -15.07 9.06 -3.55
CA VAL A 155 -16.01 8.53 -4.55
C VAL A 155 -17.34 8.18 -3.91
N ASN A 156 -17.33 7.52 -2.74
CA ASN A 156 -18.58 7.16 -2.07
C ASN A 156 -19.21 8.36 -1.35
N GLY A 157 -18.43 9.41 -1.09
CA GLY A 157 -18.88 10.61 -0.36
C GLY A 157 -19.41 11.75 -1.24
N THR A 158 -19.21 11.68 -2.55
CA THR A 158 -19.57 12.73 -3.51
C THR A 158 -20.28 12.14 -4.71
N ASP A 159 -21.06 12.94 -5.43
CA ASP A 159 -21.80 12.44 -6.60
C ASP A 159 -20.90 12.35 -7.85
N THR A 160 -19.80 13.10 -7.87
CA THR A 160 -18.88 13.20 -9.03
C THR A 160 -17.41 13.36 -8.65
N GLY A 161 -17.06 13.57 -7.38
CA GLY A 161 -15.72 13.97 -6.95
C GLY A 161 -14.68 12.85 -6.97
N GLY A 162 -13.45 13.20 -7.35
CA GLY A 162 -12.27 12.32 -7.28
C GLY A 162 -11.30 12.70 -6.16
N PRO A 163 -10.42 11.78 -5.73
CA PRO A 163 -9.44 12.05 -4.67
C PRO A 163 -8.47 13.21 -4.99
N GLN A 164 -8.26 13.52 -6.27
CA GLN A 164 -7.48 14.66 -6.72
C GLN A 164 -8.14 15.99 -6.34
N ALA A 165 -9.47 16.07 -6.42
CA ALA A 165 -10.22 17.26 -6.01
C ALA A 165 -10.07 17.49 -4.50
N LEU A 166 -10.17 16.44 -3.67
CA LEU A 166 -9.94 16.54 -2.22
C LEU A 166 -8.51 17.01 -1.91
N LYS A 167 -7.50 16.42 -2.57
CA LYS A 167 -6.09 16.84 -2.43
C LYS A 167 -5.87 18.30 -2.85
N ALA A 168 -6.61 18.79 -3.84
CA ALA A 168 -6.52 20.18 -4.27
C ALA A 168 -7.20 21.16 -3.30
N VAL A 169 -8.37 20.82 -2.75
CA VAL A 169 -9.12 21.69 -1.82
C VAL A 169 -8.49 21.68 -0.42
N ARG A 170 -8.11 20.50 0.09
CA ARG A 170 -7.62 20.30 1.45
C ARG A 170 -6.31 19.49 1.48
N PRO A 171 -5.22 20.00 0.89
CA PRO A 171 -3.98 19.24 0.72
C PRO A 171 -3.37 18.73 2.03
N VAL A 172 -3.24 19.60 3.03
CA VAL A 172 -2.64 19.23 4.33
C VAL A 172 -3.47 18.15 5.03
N LYS A 173 -4.81 18.27 5.00
CA LYS A 173 -5.68 17.27 5.61
C LYS A 173 -5.63 15.95 4.86
N ALA A 174 -5.67 15.98 3.53
CA ALA A 174 -5.57 14.79 2.70
C ALA A 174 -4.22 14.06 2.92
N THR A 175 -3.11 14.80 3.00
CA THR A 175 -1.78 14.25 3.30
C THR A 175 -1.70 13.66 4.71
N ALA A 176 -2.23 14.36 5.72
CA ALA A 176 -2.26 13.84 7.09
C ALA A 176 -3.10 12.56 7.20
N LEU A 177 -4.27 12.52 6.53
CA LEU A 177 -5.11 11.33 6.51
C LEU A 177 -4.46 10.18 5.75
N PHE A 178 -3.82 10.47 4.61
CA PHE A 178 -3.03 9.49 3.88
C PHE A 178 -1.90 8.91 4.74
N ALA A 179 -1.12 9.76 5.42
CA ALA A 179 -0.05 9.32 6.31
C ALA A 179 -0.58 8.45 7.46
N TRP A 180 -1.73 8.81 8.02
CA TRP A 180 -2.40 7.98 9.02
C TRP A 180 -2.88 6.65 8.46
N TYR A 181 -3.56 6.61 7.30
CA TYR A 181 -3.96 5.36 6.67
C TYR A 181 -2.77 4.49 6.30
N PHE A 182 -1.70 5.09 5.80
CA PHE A 182 -0.45 4.39 5.51
C PHE A 182 0.11 3.73 6.77
N ALA A 183 0.20 4.49 7.88
CA ALA A 183 0.62 3.95 9.16
C ALA A 183 -0.33 2.87 9.70
N ALA A 184 -1.64 3.04 9.53
CA ALA A 184 -2.66 2.08 9.94
C ALA A 184 -2.53 0.76 9.17
N PHE A 185 -2.43 0.80 7.84
CA PHE A 185 -2.26 -0.41 7.03
C PHE A 185 -0.89 -1.05 7.27
N THR A 186 0.17 -0.26 7.48
CA THR A 186 1.47 -0.79 7.90
C THR A 186 1.35 -1.54 9.23
N ALA A 187 0.62 -0.98 10.20
CA ALA A 187 0.34 -1.62 11.48
C ALA A 187 -0.45 -2.93 11.31
N GLU A 188 -1.51 -2.92 10.50
CA GLU A 188 -2.34 -4.09 10.21
C GLU A 188 -1.53 -5.23 9.60
N LEU A 189 -0.78 -4.94 8.53
CA LEU A 189 0.02 -5.94 7.82
C LEU A 189 1.12 -6.51 8.74
N ALA A 190 1.81 -5.65 9.49
CA ALA A 190 2.85 -6.07 10.41
C ALA A 190 2.30 -6.87 11.60
N ALA A 191 1.21 -6.41 12.21
CA ALA A 191 0.57 -7.12 13.31
C ALA A 191 -0.01 -8.46 12.87
N PHE A 192 -0.56 -8.54 11.66
CA PHE A 192 -0.98 -9.82 11.09
C PHE A 192 0.19 -10.78 10.91
N ALA A 193 1.32 -10.30 10.36
CA ALA A 193 2.51 -11.13 10.18
C ALA A 193 3.01 -11.67 11.53
N VAL A 194 3.13 -10.81 12.54
CA VAL A 194 3.55 -11.18 13.91
C VAL A 194 2.55 -12.16 14.54
N ALA A 195 1.26 -11.84 14.52
CA ALA A 195 0.23 -12.67 15.12
C ALA A 195 0.10 -14.02 14.41
N SER A 196 0.16 -14.06 13.07
CA SER A 196 0.03 -15.30 12.30
C SER A 196 1.28 -16.15 12.37
N ALA A 197 2.46 -15.56 12.51
CA ALA A 197 3.68 -16.29 12.84
C ALA A 197 3.57 -16.94 14.24
N THR A 198 2.98 -16.21 15.20
CA THR A 198 2.89 -16.63 16.61
C THR A 198 1.72 -17.59 16.92
N LEU A 199 0.54 -17.42 16.31
CA LEU A 199 -0.74 -18.02 16.76
C LEU A 199 -1.41 -18.99 15.77
N HIS A 200 -0.80 -19.26 14.62
CA HIS A 200 -1.43 -19.99 13.50
C HIS A 200 -2.54 -19.18 12.79
N PRO A 201 -2.53 -19.12 11.44
CA PRO A 201 -3.53 -18.39 10.67
C PRO A 201 -4.99 -18.75 11.00
N ILE A 202 -5.25 -20.00 11.39
CA ILE A 202 -6.60 -20.45 11.78
C ILE A 202 -7.17 -19.69 12.99
N ILE A 203 -6.31 -19.15 13.86
CA ILE A 203 -6.71 -18.33 15.02
C ILE A 203 -6.82 -16.86 14.63
N THR A 204 -5.97 -16.38 13.72
CA THR A 204 -5.96 -14.96 13.31
C THR A 204 -7.03 -14.63 12.26
N LEU A 205 -7.29 -15.53 11.31
CA LEU A 205 -8.27 -15.36 10.21
C LEU A 205 -9.72 -15.08 10.69
N PRO A 206 -10.26 -15.76 11.73
CA PRO A 206 -11.56 -15.42 12.28
C PRO A 206 -11.67 -13.94 12.69
N GLY A 207 -10.57 -13.32 13.13
CA GLY A 207 -10.55 -11.88 13.44
C GLY A 207 -10.85 -10.99 12.22
N TYR A 208 -10.45 -11.40 11.02
CA TYR A 208 -10.81 -10.69 9.78
C TYR A 208 -12.23 -10.98 9.32
N LEU A 209 -12.69 -12.21 9.48
CA LEU A 209 -14.10 -12.55 9.22
C LEU A 209 -15.03 -11.74 10.11
N LEU A 210 -14.67 -11.55 11.38
CA LEU A 210 -15.40 -10.66 12.29
C LEU A 210 -15.40 -9.21 11.80
N GLY A 211 -14.31 -8.73 11.19
CA GLY A 211 -14.27 -7.41 10.55
C GLY A 211 -15.24 -7.29 9.37
N ALA A 212 -15.28 -8.31 8.49
CA ALA A 212 -16.24 -8.36 7.38
C ALA A 212 -17.69 -8.39 7.89
N VAL A 213 -17.97 -9.21 8.91
CA VAL A 213 -19.27 -9.25 9.58
C VAL A 213 -19.60 -7.90 10.23
N ALA A 214 -18.65 -7.23 10.86
CA ALA A 214 -18.84 -5.92 11.46
C ALA A 214 -19.24 -4.85 10.43
N ASN A 215 -18.63 -4.89 9.23
CA ASN A 215 -19.05 -4.05 8.11
C ASN A 215 -20.50 -4.37 7.71
N GLY A 216 -20.84 -5.64 7.54
CA GLY A 216 -22.21 -6.06 7.24
C GLY A 216 -23.22 -5.61 8.29
N VAL A 217 -22.89 -5.77 9.58
CA VAL A 217 -23.74 -5.32 10.69
C VAL A 217 -23.93 -3.80 10.66
N ALA A 218 -22.87 -3.04 10.39
CA ALA A 218 -22.97 -1.59 10.25
C ALA A 218 -23.89 -1.21 9.09
N THR A 219 -23.76 -1.88 7.94
CA THR A 219 -24.66 -1.74 6.78
C THR A 219 -26.11 -2.06 7.13
N TRP A 220 -26.35 -3.18 7.82
CA TRP A 220 -27.69 -3.56 8.22
C TRP A 220 -28.31 -2.56 9.21
N TRP A 221 -27.50 -2.01 10.13
CA TRP A 221 -27.95 -1.02 11.11
C TRP A 221 -28.50 0.25 10.45
N SER A 222 -27.97 0.68 9.30
CA SER A 222 -28.50 1.85 8.60
C SER A 222 -29.80 1.58 7.83
N GLY A 223 -30.31 0.35 7.88
CA GLY A 223 -31.55 -0.06 7.20
C GLY A 223 -31.35 -0.63 5.79
N SER A 224 -30.10 -0.96 5.41
CA SER A 224 -29.82 -1.73 4.19
C SER A 224 -30.10 -3.22 4.39
N MET A 225 -30.56 -3.90 3.33
CA MET A 225 -30.74 -5.36 3.32
C MET A 225 -29.49 -6.11 2.80
N ASP A 226 -28.44 -5.37 2.41
CA ASP A 226 -27.29 -5.90 1.66
C ASP A 226 -26.17 -6.37 2.60
N PHE A 227 -26.56 -6.98 3.72
CA PHE A 227 -25.65 -7.52 4.72
C PHE A 227 -24.70 -8.55 4.08
N LEU A 228 -25.26 -9.55 3.39
CA LEU A 228 -24.49 -10.66 2.82
C LEU A 228 -23.54 -10.19 1.72
N ASP A 229 -23.98 -9.26 0.89
CA ASP A 229 -23.17 -8.69 -0.19
C ASP A 229 -22.01 -7.86 0.38
N THR A 230 -22.27 -7.07 1.44
CA THR A 230 -21.21 -6.31 2.14
C THR A 230 -20.18 -7.25 2.78
N VAL A 231 -20.64 -8.34 3.41
CA VAL A 231 -19.74 -9.35 4.02
C VAL A 231 -18.91 -10.03 2.93
N ALA A 232 -19.55 -10.51 1.86
CA ALA A 232 -18.87 -11.17 0.76
C ALA A 232 -17.85 -10.24 0.10
N LEU A 233 -18.23 -8.99 -0.17
CA LEU A 233 -17.34 -7.97 -0.72
C LEU A 233 -16.16 -7.69 0.22
N SER A 234 -16.40 -7.57 1.53
CA SER A 234 -15.33 -7.34 2.52
C SER A 234 -14.36 -8.53 2.61
N CYS A 235 -14.83 -9.76 2.40
CA CYS A 235 -13.99 -10.95 2.35
C CYS A 235 -13.11 -10.99 1.09
N VAL A 236 -13.64 -10.53 -0.05
CA VAL A 236 -12.88 -10.44 -1.31
C VAL A 236 -11.91 -9.25 -1.28
N MET A 237 -12.38 -8.10 -0.80
CA MET A 237 -11.65 -6.84 -0.70
C MET A 237 -11.06 -6.72 0.71
N VAL A 238 -10.03 -7.51 0.99
CA VAL A 238 -9.50 -7.72 2.35
C VAL A 238 -9.16 -6.41 3.06
N ALA A 239 -8.76 -5.36 2.34
CA ALA A 239 -8.57 -4.01 2.89
C ALA A 239 -9.78 -3.47 3.68
N PHE A 240 -11.00 -3.78 3.23
CA PHE A 240 -12.23 -3.39 3.92
C PHE A 240 -12.46 -4.21 5.19
N ALA A 241 -12.09 -5.49 5.21
CA ALA A 241 -12.09 -6.30 6.44
C ALA A 241 -10.99 -5.86 7.44
N MET A 242 -9.90 -5.25 6.96
CA MET A 242 -8.83 -4.73 7.81
C MET A 242 -9.21 -3.42 8.49
N ALA A 243 -9.50 -2.39 7.71
CA ALA A 243 -9.69 -1.02 8.20
C ALA A 243 -11.17 -0.64 8.44
N GLY A 244 -12.10 -1.51 8.06
CA GLY A 244 -13.53 -1.24 8.10
C GLY A 244 -13.98 -0.39 6.93
N ASP A 245 -15.05 -0.81 6.25
CA ASP A 245 -15.58 -0.05 5.12
C ASP A 245 -16.22 1.28 5.57
N GLN A 246 -16.76 1.29 6.79
CA GLN A 246 -17.46 2.42 7.40
C GLN A 246 -16.56 3.44 8.13
N ALA A 247 -15.24 3.23 8.18
CA ALA A 247 -14.29 4.12 8.85
C ALA A 247 -14.03 5.40 8.01
N LYS A 248 -15.03 6.29 7.91
CA LYS A 248 -15.00 7.49 7.04
C LYS A 248 -14.64 8.76 7.83
N SER A 249 -13.67 9.52 7.34
CA SER A 249 -13.09 10.66 8.06
C SER A 249 -13.49 12.03 7.50
N PHE A 250 -13.74 12.11 6.18
CA PHE A 250 -14.07 13.38 5.51
C PHE A 250 -15.54 13.54 5.10
N LEU A 251 -16.11 12.50 4.49
CA LEU A 251 -17.41 12.56 3.83
C LEU A 251 -18.22 11.31 4.18
N LYS A 252 -19.52 11.50 4.39
CA LYS A 252 -20.48 10.42 4.62
C LYS A 252 -20.77 9.68 3.31
N ASN A 253 -20.99 8.37 3.37
CA ASN A 253 -21.40 7.58 2.20
C ASN A 253 -22.77 8.03 1.66
N LYS A 254 -22.85 8.28 0.35
CA LYS A 254 -24.06 8.60 -0.43
C LYS A 254 -24.46 7.49 -1.39
N ALA A 255 -23.60 6.48 -1.59
CA ALA A 255 -23.97 5.35 -2.39
C ALA A 255 -25.28 4.78 -1.84
N THR A 256 -26.17 4.41 -2.77
CA THR A 256 -27.58 4.08 -2.53
C THR A 256 -27.75 3.09 -1.38
N LYS A 257 -28.98 2.83 -0.92
CA LYS A 257 -29.32 1.83 0.12
C LYS A 257 -28.64 0.45 -0.03
N THR A 258 -27.98 0.20 -1.16
CA THR A 258 -27.22 -0.98 -1.53
C THR A 258 -25.72 -0.96 -1.19
N GLU A 259 -25.15 0.16 -0.77
CA GLU A 259 -23.73 0.25 -0.39
C GLU A 259 -23.57 0.63 1.07
N ALA A 260 -22.51 0.09 1.67
CA ALA A 260 -22.31 0.03 3.09
C ALA A 260 -22.41 1.43 3.72
N SER A 261 -23.51 1.67 4.42
CA SER A 261 -23.79 2.89 5.16
C SER A 261 -24.05 2.47 6.59
N GLY A 262 -23.45 3.11 7.58
CA GLY A 262 -23.55 2.64 8.96
C GLY A 262 -22.61 3.35 9.90
N PRO A 263 -22.78 3.16 11.21
CA PRO A 263 -21.92 3.79 12.19
C PRO A 263 -20.51 3.18 12.16
N GLY A 264 -19.50 4.03 11.97
CA GLY A 264 -18.08 3.63 11.95
C GLY A 264 -17.56 3.06 13.28
N PHE A 265 -18.30 3.25 14.38
CA PHE A 265 -17.92 2.69 15.69
C PHE A 265 -17.98 1.16 15.73
N ILE A 266 -18.85 0.52 14.95
CA ILE A 266 -19.00 -0.94 14.94
C ILE A 266 -17.72 -1.63 14.46
N PRO A 267 -17.22 -1.36 13.24
CA PRO A 267 -15.95 -1.94 12.80
C PRO A 267 -14.78 -1.50 13.67
N ALA A 268 -14.78 -0.27 14.19
CA ALA A 268 -13.71 0.22 15.06
C ALA A 268 -13.61 -0.54 16.41
N ILE A 269 -14.74 -0.88 17.04
CA ILE A 269 -14.74 -1.70 18.27
C ILE A 269 -14.26 -3.11 17.96
N VAL A 270 -14.73 -3.71 16.87
CA VAL A 270 -14.30 -5.07 16.47
C VAL A 270 -12.81 -5.10 16.15
N LEU A 271 -12.29 -4.05 15.52
CA LEU A 271 -10.86 -3.85 15.28
C LEU A 271 -10.06 -3.82 16.58
N LEU A 272 -10.53 -3.04 17.57
CA LEU A 272 -9.89 -2.95 18.88
C LEU A 272 -9.89 -4.31 19.60
N ILE A 273 -11.03 -5.01 19.60
CA ILE A 273 -11.15 -6.35 20.19
C ILE A 273 -10.19 -7.32 19.49
N ARG A 274 -10.08 -7.26 18.16
CA ARG A 274 -9.16 -8.08 17.38
C ARG A 274 -7.71 -7.89 17.83
N PHE A 275 -7.23 -6.65 17.88
CA PHE A 275 -5.85 -6.36 18.28
C PHE A 275 -5.56 -6.73 19.73
N ILE A 276 -6.49 -6.44 20.66
CA ILE A 276 -6.34 -6.85 22.06
C ILE A 276 -6.28 -8.38 22.16
N SER A 277 -7.15 -9.09 21.43
CA SER A 277 -7.19 -10.56 21.43
C SER A 277 -5.91 -11.14 20.86
N TRP A 278 -5.42 -10.62 19.73
CA TRP A 278 -4.14 -11.07 19.15
C TRP A 278 -2.97 -10.82 20.08
N ALA A 279 -2.87 -9.62 20.65
CA ALA A 279 -1.82 -9.30 21.61
C ALA A 279 -1.88 -10.25 22.81
N ALA A 280 -3.05 -10.37 23.46
CA ALA A 280 -3.23 -11.23 24.61
C ALA A 280 -2.84 -12.68 24.30
N LEU A 281 -3.34 -13.25 23.19
CA LEU A 281 -3.03 -14.61 22.78
C LEU A 281 -1.54 -14.80 22.49
N CYS A 282 -0.85 -13.81 21.88
CA CYS A 282 0.59 -13.89 21.62
C CYS A 282 1.43 -13.95 22.91
N PHE A 283 0.92 -13.44 24.03
CA PHE A 283 1.58 -13.48 25.35
C PHE A 283 1.18 -14.68 26.20
N LEU A 284 0.24 -15.51 25.75
CA LEU A 284 -0.11 -16.76 26.43
C LEU A 284 0.82 -17.88 25.96
N ASP A 285 1.18 -18.77 26.87
CA ASP A 285 1.80 -20.04 26.51
C ASP A 285 0.69 -21.01 26.07
N LEU A 286 0.53 -21.17 24.76
CA LEU A 286 -0.55 -21.96 24.18
C LEU A 286 -0.09 -23.42 24.01
N PRO A 287 -0.95 -24.40 24.34
CA PRO A 287 -0.60 -25.81 24.16
C PRO A 287 -0.26 -26.10 22.70
N GLN A 288 0.72 -26.98 22.49
CA GLN A 288 1.14 -27.42 21.16
C GLN A 288 -0.01 -28.19 20.47
N GLY A 289 -0.80 -27.51 19.62
CA GLY A 289 -1.50 -28.10 18.49
C GLY A 289 -3.04 -28.03 18.44
N LEU A 290 -3.56 -27.82 17.21
CA LEU A 290 -4.90 -28.21 16.73
C LEU A 290 -4.83 -28.58 15.21
N VAL A 291 -4.25 -29.74 14.86
CA VAL A 291 -4.33 -30.60 13.62
C VAL A 291 -4.55 -29.97 12.20
N PRO A 292 -3.76 -30.33 11.14
CA PRO A 292 -3.41 -29.47 10.00
C PRO A 292 -4.50 -29.13 8.97
N LEU A 293 -4.43 -27.89 8.47
CA LEU A 293 -4.25 -27.67 7.03
C LEU A 293 -2.86 -27.03 6.82
N GLY A 294 -1.79 -27.82 6.94
CA GLY A 294 -0.41 -27.39 6.64
C GLY A 294 0.68 -27.83 7.62
N SER A 295 0.68 -27.40 8.89
CA SER A 295 1.77 -27.73 9.85
C SER A 295 1.37 -27.54 11.32
N LEU A 296 0.27 -28.17 11.75
CA LEU A 296 -0.28 -27.98 13.10
C LEU A 296 0.42 -28.75 14.24
N GLY A 297 1.75 -28.88 14.14
CA GLY A 297 2.64 -29.32 15.23
C GLY A 297 3.66 -28.27 15.65
N ARG A 298 3.59 -27.03 15.13
CA ARG A 298 4.52 -25.97 15.51
C ARG A 298 4.15 -25.37 16.88
N PRO A 299 5.13 -24.95 17.68
CA PRO A 299 4.86 -24.16 18.90
C PRO A 299 4.06 -22.90 18.54
N MET A 300 3.31 -22.38 19.51
CA MET A 300 2.51 -21.16 19.36
C MET A 300 2.57 -20.34 20.64
N GLY A 301 2.18 -19.07 20.54
CA GLY A 301 2.11 -18.17 21.69
C GLY A 301 3.47 -17.64 22.11
N PHE A 302 3.65 -17.39 23.40
CA PHE A 302 4.78 -16.64 23.91
C PHE A 302 6.18 -17.20 23.53
N PRO A 303 6.43 -18.52 23.54
CA PRO A 303 7.74 -19.03 23.12
C PRO A 303 8.12 -18.64 21.69
N VAL A 304 7.15 -18.67 20.76
CA VAL A 304 7.37 -18.26 19.37
C VAL A 304 7.54 -16.76 19.24
N LEU A 305 6.69 -15.98 19.94
CA LEU A 305 6.82 -14.53 19.96
C LEU A 305 8.23 -14.12 20.43
N ARG A 306 8.73 -14.79 21.46
CA ARG A 306 10.04 -14.57 22.02
C ARG A 306 11.15 -14.87 21.02
N GLU A 307 11.21 -16.10 20.52
CA GLU A 307 12.28 -16.57 19.63
C GLU A 307 12.29 -15.83 18.28
N LYS A 308 11.11 -15.58 17.70
CA LYS A 308 11.00 -15.02 16.35
C LYS A 308 11.00 -13.50 16.30
N PHE A 309 10.64 -12.80 17.38
CA PHE A 309 10.46 -11.35 17.37
C PHE A 309 11.15 -10.63 18.54
N LEU A 310 10.91 -11.03 19.79
CA LEU A 310 11.46 -10.29 20.94
C LEU A 310 12.98 -10.41 21.03
N GLU A 311 13.53 -11.63 20.91
CA GLU A 311 14.98 -11.85 20.93
C GLU A 311 15.68 -11.15 19.74
N PRO A 312 15.19 -11.28 18.50
CA PRO A 312 15.67 -10.47 17.38
C PRO A 312 15.70 -8.97 17.67
N ALA A 313 14.62 -8.44 18.25
CA ALA A 313 14.53 -7.03 18.57
C ALA A 313 15.56 -6.61 19.63
N THR A 314 15.80 -7.45 20.65
CA THR A 314 16.84 -7.18 21.65
C THR A 314 18.24 -7.12 21.03
N VAL A 315 18.57 -8.07 20.14
CA VAL A 315 19.90 -8.10 19.51
C VAL A 315 20.07 -6.97 18.49
N CYS A 316 19.02 -6.62 17.73
CA CYS A 316 19.04 -5.42 16.89
C CYS A 316 19.24 -4.13 17.70
N TRP A 317 18.61 -4.03 18.86
CA TRP A 317 18.78 -2.88 19.76
C TRP A 317 20.20 -2.79 20.31
N GLU A 318 20.78 -3.91 20.75
CA GLU A 318 22.17 -3.99 21.21
C GLU A 318 23.16 -3.60 20.10
N ALA A 319 22.95 -4.11 18.88
CA ALA A 319 23.76 -3.74 17.72
C ALA A 319 23.64 -2.23 17.41
N LEU A 320 22.43 -1.68 17.42
CA LEU A 320 22.21 -0.24 17.20
C LEU A 320 22.88 0.62 18.28
N ALA A 321 22.81 0.22 19.55
CA ALA A 321 23.48 0.90 20.65
C ALA A 321 25.02 0.86 20.50
N CYS A 322 25.57 -0.27 20.04
CA CYS A 322 26.99 -0.40 19.73
C CYS A 322 27.40 0.55 18.60
N PHE A 323 26.68 0.54 17.47
CA PHE A 323 26.99 1.42 16.33
C PHE A 323 26.85 2.91 16.67
N THR A 324 25.80 3.30 17.39
CA THR A 324 25.56 4.70 17.75
C THR A 324 26.57 5.23 18.76
N SER A 325 26.96 4.42 19.75
CA SER A 325 28.00 4.81 20.72
C SER A 325 29.37 4.99 20.06
N ARG A 326 29.73 4.14 19.09
CA ARG A 326 30.96 4.32 18.31
C ARG A 326 30.89 5.52 17.38
N PHE A 327 29.77 5.72 16.66
CA PHE A 327 29.59 6.86 15.77
C PHE A 327 29.70 8.21 16.50
N TRP A 328 29.10 8.32 17.70
CA TRP A 328 29.16 9.55 18.49
C TRP A 328 30.59 9.90 18.95
N ILE A 329 31.42 8.89 19.26
CA ILE A 329 32.83 9.09 19.65
C ILE A 329 33.67 9.62 18.48
N PHE A 330 33.33 9.29 17.23
CA PHE A 330 34.06 9.77 16.04
C PHE A 330 33.63 11.15 15.55
N VAL A 331 32.49 11.68 16.01
CA VAL A 331 31.93 12.97 15.57
C VAL A 331 32.16 14.09 16.59
N GLU A 332 32.99 13.85 17.62
CA GLU A 332 33.53 14.97 18.41
C GLU A 332 34.30 15.91 17.46
N PRO A 333 33.97 17.21 17.40
CA PRO A 333 34.46 18.08 16.34
C PRO A 333 35.95 18.30 16.55
N GLU A 334 36.76 17.57 15.79
CA GLU A 334 38.18 17.85 15.58
C GLU A 334 38.30 19.23 14.92
N ALA A 335 38.31 20.27 15.74
CA ALA A 335 38.73 21.61 15.35
C ALA A 335 40.23 21.67 15.01
N ASN A 336 40.93 20.53 14.83
CA ASN A 336 42.40 20.50 14.63
C ASN A 336 42.97 19.25 13.92
N ALA A 337 42.19 18.40 13.24
CA ALA A 337 42.74 17.23 12.56
C ALA A 337 42.70 17.35 11.03
N THR A 338 43.66 18.10 10.48
CA THR A 338 44.08 17.97 9.09
C THR A 338 44.87 16.66 8.90
N SER A 339 44.19 15.52 8.88
CA SER A 339 44.78 14.21 8.53
C SER A 339 43.70 13.14 8.33
N THR A 340 42.86 13.26 7.31
CA THR A 340 41.96 12.18 6.91
C THR A 340 42.68 11.17 6.00
N SER A 341 43.56 10.35 6.59
CA SER A 341 43.83 9.03 6.03
C SER A 341 42.79 8.07 6.60
N TRP A 342 41.78 7.74 5.80
CA TRP A 342 40.90 6.60 6.06
C TRP A 342 41.73 5.31 5.94
N THR A 343 42.46 4.96 6.99
CA THR A 343 43.04 3.62 7.13
C THR A 343 41.98 2.67 7.67
N GLU A 344 41.76 1.59 6.92
CA GLU A 344 40.62 0.64 6.91
C GLU A 344 40.30 -0.14 8.20
N GLU A 345 40.84 0.16 9.38
CA GLU A 345 40.74 -0.76 10.54
C GLU A 345 40.36 -0.10 11.88
N VAL A 346 39.72 1.07 11.89
CA VAL A 346 39.35 1.73 13.16
C VAL A 346 37.89 1.42 13.55
N GLY A 347 37.69 0.38 14.36
CA GLY A 347 36.71 0.38 15.44
C GLY A 347 35.29 -0.14 15.18
N PHE A 348 34.92 -0.56 13.97
CA PHE A 348 33.66 -1.28 13.74
C PHE A 348 33.75 -2.79 14.03
N GLY A 349 34.97 -3.33 14.20
CA GLY A 349 35.21 -4.78 14.35
C GLY A 349 34.58 -5.43 15.59
N ASP A 350 34.28 -4.66 16.64
CA ASP A 350 33.65 -5.20 17.85
C ASP A 350 32.12 -5.28 17.76
N CYS A 351 31.49 -4.49 16.89
CA CYS A 351 30.03 -4.51 16.71
C CYS A 351 29.67 -5.52 15.62
N THR A 352 29.10 -6.65 16.00
CA THR A 352 28.62 -7.66 15.05
C THR A 352 27.25 -7.31 14.50
N TRP A 353 26.98 -7.67 13.25
CA TRP A 353 25.61 -7.65 12.72
C TRP A 353 24.69 -8.50 13.61
N PRO A 354 23.45 -8.06 13.86
CA PRO A 354 22.57 -8.75 14.78
C PRO A 354 22.19 -10.11 14.21
N THR A 355 22.47 -11.19 14.92
CA THR A 355 22.06 -12.56 14.57
C THR A 355 21.52 -13.26 15.81
N THR A 356 20.42 -14.00 15.68
CA THR A 356 19.74 -14.65 16.82
C THR A 356 19.39 -16.09 16.50
N GLY A 357 20.01 -17.03 17.23
CA GLY A 357 19.78 -18.47 17.04
C GLY A 357 20.06 -18.89 15.60
N GLU A 358 19.04 -19.40 14.93
CA GLU A 358 19.11 -19.85 13.53
C GLU A 358 18.78 -18.74 12.50
N LEU A 359 18.42 -17.53 12.94
CA LEU A 359 18.06 -16.45 12.02
C LEU A 359 19.31 -15.77 11.46
N SER A 360 19.29 -15.54 10.14
CA SER A 360 20.26 -14.66 9.48
C SER A 360 20.08 -13.22 9.97
N SER A 361 21.11 -12.38 9.80
CA SER A 361 21.00 -10.97 10.18
C SER A 361 19.89 -10.22 9.46
N ALA A 362 19.65 -10.58 8.20
CA ALA A 362 18.55 -10.03 7.43
C ALA A 362 17.18 -10.44 7.99
N SER A 363 16.97 -11.70 8.39
CA SER A 363 15.74 -12.12 9.06
C SER A 363 15.58 -11.47 10.44
N THR A 364 16.66 -11.34 11.21
CA THR A 364 16.66 -10.67 12.52
C THR A 364 16.21 -9.21 12.39
N ILE A 365 16.75 -8.48 11.41
CA ILE A 365 16.33 -7.09 11.11
C ILE A 365 14.88 -7.05 10.63
N PHE A 366 14.51 -7.92 9.69
CA PHE A 366 13.16 -7.99 9.13
C PHE A 366 12.10 -8.19 10.23
N ASN A 367 12.28 -9.21 11.06
CA ASN A 367 11.34 -9.52 12.14
C ASN A 367 11.31 -8.41 13.20
N THR A 368 12.45 -7.77 13.49
CA THR A 368 12.50 -6.60 14.37
C THR A 368 11.68 -5.43 13.80
N CYS A 369 11.79 -5.15 12.50
CA CYS A 369 10.99 -4.12 11.84
C CYS A 369 9.48 -4.43 11.91
N LEU A 370 9.08 -5.68 11.66
CA LEU A 370 7.68 -6.09 11.80
C LEU A 370 7.16 -5.88 13.23
N LEU A 371 7.93 -6.32 14.23
CA LEU A 371 7.56 -6.13 15.63
C LEU A 371 7.47 -4.64 15.98
N LEU A 372 8.43 -3.83 15.54
CA LEU A 372 8.43 -2.38 15.80
C LEU A 372 7.21 -1.72 15.19
N PHE A 373 6.87 -2.03 13.93
CA PHE A 373 5.67 -1.52 13.29
C PHE A 373 4.41 -1.94 14.04
N ALA A 374 4.30 -3.21 14.47
CA ALA A 374 3.16 -3.68 15.23
C ALA A 374 3.05 -2.97 16.61
N VAL A 375 4.12 -2.97 17.40
CA VAL A 375 4.11 -2.45 18.79
C VAL A 375 3.98 -0.93 18.84
N VAL A 376 4.48 -0.20 17.85
CA VAL A 376 4.38 1.28 17.82
C VAL A 376 3.12 1.75 17.09
N LEU A 377 2.87 1.23 15.89
CA LEU A 377 1.81 1.76 15.03
C LEU A 377 0.43 1.24 15.43
N VAL A 378 0.28 0.03 16.01
CA VAL A 378 -1.04 -0.46 16.45
C VAL A 378 -1.60 0.41 17.59
N PRO A 379 -0.87 0.68 18.69
CA PRO A 379 -1.40 1.56 19.75
C PRO A 379 -1.68 2.98 19.23
N LEU A 380 -0.78 3.52 18.39
CA LEU A 380 -1.00 4.83 17.78
C LEU A 380 -2.27 4.85 16.91
N HIS A 381 -2.47 3.83 16.07
CA HIS A 381 -3.66 3.68 15.25
C HIS A 381 -4.92 3.58 16.12
N MET A 382 -4.90 2.77 17.20
CA MET A 382 -6.02 2.66 18.13
C MET A 382 -6.33 3.99 18.84
N CYS A 383 -5.31 4.71 19.30
CA CYS A 383 -5.50 6.04 19.91
C CYS A 383 -6.15 7.02 18.94
N ILE A 384 -5.73 7.02 17.67
CA ILE A 384 -6.32 7.89 16.64
C ILE A 384 -7.77 7.46 16.35
N VAL A 385 -8.05 6.16 16.20
CA VAL A 385 -9.40 5.64 15.98
C VAL A 385 -10.33 6.02 17.12
N VAL A 386 -9.91 5.80 18.38
CA VAL A 386 -10.68 6.22 19.56
C VAL A 386 -10.85 7.74 19.59
N GLY A 387 -9.80 8.50 19.30
CA GLY A 387 -9.89 9.96 19.21
C GLY A 387 -10.90 10.43 18.16
N MET A 388 -10.90 9.84 16.96
CA MET A 388 -11.88 10.16 15.93
C MET A 388 -13.29 9.73 16.33
N LEU A 389 -13.47 8.59 17.00
CA LEU A 389 -14.79 8.19 17.52
C LEU A 389 -15.33 9.18 18.55
N LEU A 390 -14.47 9.77 19.37
CA LEU A 390 -14.87 10.70 20.41
C LEU A 390 -15.07 12.13 19.88
N PHE A 391 -14.25 12.56 18.91
CA PHE A 391 -14.17 13.96 18.49
C PHE A 391 -14.63 14.24 17.06
N ASN A 392 -14.78 13.23 16.20
CA ASN A 392 -15.22 13.41 14.81
C ASN A 392 -16.65 12.84 14.61
N PRO A 393 -17.69 13.70 14.56
CA PRO A 393 -19.07 13.26 14.39
C PRO A 393 -19.35 12.62 13.02
N ILE A 394 -18.52 12.90 12.00
CA ILE A 394 -18.61 12.23 10.69
C ILE A 394 -18.23 10.76 10.87
N TYR A 395 -17.12 10.50 11.57
CA TYR A 395 -16.61 9.17 11.83
C TYR A 395 -17.51 8.38 12.81
N ALA A 396 -17.99 9.04 13.86
CA ALA A 396 -18.79 8.40 14.91
C ALA A 396 -20.25 8.17 14.51
N CYS A 397 -20.88 9.17 13.89
CA CYS A 397 -22.32 9.21 13.66
C CYS A 397 -22.71 9.32 12.18
N GLY A 398 -21.75 9.37 11.25
CA GLY A 398 -22.04 9.60 9.83
C GLY A 398 -22.70 10.95 9.59
N ALA A 399 -22.26 11.99 10.29
CA ALA A 399 -22.73 13.37 10.06
C ALA A 399 -22.32 13.86 8.65
N ASP A 400 -23.16 14.71 8.04
CA ASP A 400 -22.88 15.29 6.74
C ASP A 400 -21.89 16.45 6.84
N ASN A 401 -20.97 16.53 5.87
CA ASN A 401 -20.05 17.66 5.70
C ASN A 401 -20.32 18.35 4.36
N LEU A 402 -21.47 19.03 4.28
CA LEU A 402 -21.98 19.62 3.05
C LEU A 402 -21.00 20.63 2.44
N ASN A 403 -20.38 21.46 3.26
CA ASN A 403 -19.41 22.46 2.80
C ASN A 403 -18.21 21.79 2.09
N LEU A 404 -17.61 20.76 2.69
CA LEU A 404 -16.49 20.06 2.06
C LEU A 404 -16.92 19.33 0.80
N LYS A 405 -18.13 18.75 0.80
CA LYS A 405 -18.68 18.07 -0.37
C LYS A 405 -18.82 19.03 -1.55
N GLU A 406 -19.47 20.16 -1.34
CA GLU A 406 -19.67 21.18 -2.38
C GLU A 406 -18.35 21.74 -2.89
N GLU A 407 -17.37 21.96 -2.01
CA GLU A 407 -16.01 22.35 -2.40
C GLU A 407 -15.33 21.30 -3.28
N VAL A 408 -15.41 20.01 -2.92
CA VAL A 408 -14.79 18.92 -3.68
C VAL A 408 -15.47 18.76 -5.05
N GLU A 409 -16.79 18.83 -5.12
CA GLU A 409 -17.55 18.72 -6.38
C GLU A 409 -17.36 19.95 -7.27
N ALA A 410 -17.29 21.16 -6.70
CA ALA A 410 -16.90 22.36 -7.43
C ALA A 410 -15.49 22.19 -8.01
N LYS A 411 -14.55 21.71 -7.20
CA LYS A 411 -13.18 21.53 -7.65
C LYS A 411 -13.06 20.43 -8.71
N GLN A 412 -13.82 19.35 -8.59
CA GLN A 412 -13.84 18.31 -9.62
C GLN A 412 -14.35 18.85 -10.96
N ARG A 413 -15.42 19.65 -10.97
CA ARG A 413 -15.91 20.29 -12.20
C ARG A 413 -14.85 21.18 -12.86
N GLU A 414 -14.02 21.88 -12.07
CA GLU A 414 -12.89 22.64 -12.61
C GLU A 414 -11.83 21.74 -13.25
N ILE A 415 -11.53 20.60 -12.61
CA ILE A 415 -10.59 19.59 -13.11
C ILE A 415 -11.09 18.99 -14.43
N ASP A 416 -12.36 18.63 -14.50
CA ASP A 416 -12.98 18.05 -15.71
C ASP A 416 -13.02 19.08 -16.85
N ALA A 417 -13.39 20.33 -16.55
CA ALA A 417 -13.38 21.41 -17.53
C ALA A 417 -11.95 21.70 -18.06
N PHE A 418 -10.93 21.58 -17.20
CA PHE A 418 -9.53 21.70 -17.59
C PHE A 418 -9.10 20.54 -18.50
N ALA A 419 -9.45 19.31 -18.14
CA ALA A 419 -9.16 18.12 -18.96
C ALA A 419 -9.78 18.25 -20.36
N ALA A 420 -11.06 18.64 -20.44
CA ALA A 420 -11.77 18.84 -21.70
C ALA A 420 -11.14 19.94 -22.57
N ARG A 421 -10.67 21.05 -21.97
CA ARG A 421 -9.95 22.10 -22.70
C ARG A 421 -8.61 21.60 -23.26
N ASN A 422 -7.86 20.83 -22.49
CA ASN A 422 -6.59 20.27 -22.93
C ASN A 422 -6.78 19.25 -24.06
N GLU A 423 -7.84 18.43 -24.00
CA GLU A 423 -8.20 17.51 -25.08
C GLU A 423 -8.55 18.25 -26.38
N GLN A 424 -9.32 19.33 -26.27
CA GLN A 424 -9.66 20.19 -27.41
C GLN A 424 -8.42 20.88 -27.98
N ALA A 425 -7.55 21.42 -27.12
CA ALA A 425 -6.32 22.12 -27.52
C ALA A 425 -5.25 21.18 -28.10
N ALA A 426 -5.19 19.94 -27.61
CA ALA A 426 -4.28 18.92 -28.12
C ALA A 426 -4.69 18.37 -29.50
N GLY A 427 -5.88 18.74 -30.00
CA GLY A 427 -6.31 18.44 -31.37
C GLY A 427 -6.36 16.94 -31.66
N GLN A 428 -7.32 16.25 -31.05
CA GLN A 428 -7.53 14.79 -31.11
C GLN A 428 -6.30 13.96 -30.70
N PRO A 429 -6.36 13.21 -29.58
CA PRO A 429 -5.27 12.33 -29.11
C PRO A 429 -4.82 11.27 -30.13
N VAL A 430 -5.58 11.09 -31.22
CA VAL A 430 -5.23 10.31 -32.40
C VAL A 430 -3.82 10.64 -32.92
N LYS A 431 -3.36 11.91 -32.97
CA LYS A 431 -2.02 12.18 -33.55
C LYS A 431 -0.82 11.78 -32.70
N LEU A 432 -0.95 11.63 -31.38
CA LEU A 432 0.17 11.24 -30.50
C LEU A 432 0.40 9.72 -30.47
N GLY A 433 -0.65 8.91 -30.67
CA GLY A 433 -0.52 7.46 -30.89
C GLY A 433 0.16 7.15 -32.23
N PHE A 434 -0.17 7.90 -33.29
CA PHE A 434 0.41 7.70 -34.62
C PHE A 434 1.87 8.18 -34.76
N LEU A 435 2.33 9.13 -33.93
CA LEU A 435 3.74 9.55 -33.94
C LEU A 435 4.69 8.50 -33.33
N ALA A 436 4.19 7.58 -32.52
CA ALA A 436 5.00 6.48 -31.99
C ALA A 436 5.24 5.36 -33.04
N ASP A 437 4.26 5.11 -33.91
CA ASP A 437 4.39 4.11 -34.99
C ASP A 437 5.17 4.63 -36.22
N GLN A 438 5.29 5.96 -36.38
CA GLN A 438 6.05 6.54 -37.50
C GLN A 438 7.57 6.62 -37.27
N VAL A 439 8.08 6.40 -36.06
CA VAL A 439 9.53 6.45 -35.78
C VAL A 439 10.22 5.10 -36.05
N THR A 440 9.47 4.00 -36.17
CA THR A 440 10.03 2.65 -36.42
C THR A 440 10.00 2.22 -37.89
N THR A 441 9.54 3.07 -38.82
CA THR A 441 9.50 2.74 -40.26
C THR A 441 10.03 3.89 -41.12
N THR A 442 11.29 4.29 -40.91
CA THR A 442 12.08 4.87 -42.01
C THR A 442 12.79 3.71 -42.71
N PRO A 443 12.41 3.35 -43.95
CA PRO A 443 13.27 2.50 -44.76
C PRO A 443 14.58 3.26 -44.94
N CYS A 444 15.70 2.65 -44.56
CA CYS A 444 16.99 3.07 -45.08
C CYS A 444 16.95 2.80 -46.60
N ASP A 445 16.65 3.82 -47.40
CA ASP A 445 16.89 3.81 -48.84
C ASP A 445 18.39 3.67 -49.07
N VAL A 446 18.83 2.41 -49.20
CA VAL A 446 20.16 2.09 -49.71
C VAL A 446 20.13 2.40 -51.21
N SER A 447 20.63 3.58 -51.57
CA SER A 447 20.89 3.96 -52.95
C SER A 447 21.92 3.01 -53.58
N PRO A 448 21.64 2.37 -54.73
CA PRO A 448 22.65 1.65 -55.49
C PRO A 448 23.20 2.60 -56.57
N GLN A 449 24.29 3.30 -56.27
CA GLN A 449 25.11 3.93 -57.31
C GLN A 449 26.50 3.27 -57.37
N GLY A 450 26.63 2.38 -58.35
CA GLY A 450 27.68 2.48 -59.36
C GLY A 450 29.10 2.04 -58.98
N CYS A 451 29.41 0.77 -59.25
CA CYS A 451 30.76 0.38 -59.62
C CYS A 451 30.80 0.07 -61.13
N ARG A 452 31.65 0.81 -61.84
CA ARG A 452 31.93 0.70 -63.29
C ARG A 452 32.57 -0.65 -63.64
N THR A 453 32.16 -1.22 -64.77
CA THR A 453 33.09 -1.81 -65.74
C THR A 453 32.61 -1.52 -67.16
N THR A 454 33.58 -1.10 -67.99
CA THR A 454 33.60 -0.76 -69.42
C THR A 454 32.82 0.46 -69.90
#